data_AF-A0ABC8UKZ5-F1
#
_entry.id   AF-A0ABC8UKZ5-F1
#
_cell.length_a   1.000
_cell.length_b   1.000
_cell.length_c   1.000
_cell.angle_alpha   90.00
_cell.angle_beta   90.00
_cell.angle_gamma   90.00
#
_symmetry.space_group_name_H-M   'P 1'
#
loop_
_entity.id
_entity.type
_entity.pdbx_description
1 polymer ?
#
loop_
_entity_poly.entity_id
_entity_poly.type
_entity_poly.pdbx_seq_one_letter_code
_entity_poly.pdbx_strand_id
1 'polypeptide(L)'
;GRITRDGIKCICCQKVFTLSNFEAHSGSTNHRPSANIFLEDGRSLLECQLQLKQNNSVSSVSRKRREMNNYQHHSMADYVCSVCHYGGELVLCDQCPSSFHKSCLGLKDVPGGDWFCPSCCCGICGLRRINKDSDLITDNRVLKCDQCERQYHIDCLRRQGLVKLDGYPKGNWLCNVRCEQIFLGLRRLLGKPVAVGVDNLTWTLMKYMTIDGCGYDASDTDVLMENYSKLNVALGVMHECFEPVKEPRTRRDLVEDVIFSRRSELNRLNFRGFYTVILERNDELITVANVRVYGEKVAEVPLVGTRFKYRRLGMCRILMNELEKKLKELGVDRLVLPAVPSVVNTWTTSFGFSMMTDSDRLNFLDYTLLGFQGTIMCQKLLSEIPSTELSPSEGTKQKLDDAINGSGNIDLYGNSAISELFQADEIQETGIVYQGCVDIAGGSGIGRSNDTASLVRVVNQPIHVECMPCQRGTSVDCSVEARDQNEGENIGNVTFKCYKRRRISACES
;
A
#
# COMPACT_ATOMS: atom_id res chain seq x y z
N GLY A 1 -35.07 0.06 -21.20
CA GLY A 1 -34.23 -1.05 -21.71
C GLY A 1 -34.31 -2.22 -20.74
N ARG A 2 -33.49 -3.27 -20.87
CA ARG A 2 -33.31 -4.29 -19.81
C ARG A 2 -31.88 -4.23 -19.29
N ILE A 3 -31.72 -4.20 -17.96
CA ILE A 3 -30.41 -4.18 -17.30
C ILE A 3 -29.86 -5.60 -17.27
N THR A 4 -28.61 -5.78 -17.69
CA THR A 4 -27.85 -7.04 -17.59
C THR A 4 -26.52 -6.78 -16.87
N ARG A 5 -25.70 -7.82 -16.68
CA ARG A 5 -24.34 -7.66 -16.13
C ARG A 5 -23.40 -6.85 -17.05
N ASP A 6 -23.69 -6.85 -18.35
CA ASP A 6 -22.85 -6.24 -19.39
C ASP A 6 -23.28 -4.81 -19.76
N GLY A 7 -24.40 -4.33 -19.22
CA GLY A 7 -24.92 -2.98 -19.43
C GLY A 7 -26.44 -2.94 -19.60
N ILE A 8 -26.96 -1.90 -20.25
CA ILE A 8 -28.38 -1.75 -20.58
C ILE A 8 -28.60 -2.23 -22.02
N LYS A 9 -29.32 -3.33 -22.19
CA LYS A 9 -29.79 -3.78 -23.50
C LYS A 9 -30.96 -2.89 -23.95
N CYS A 10 -30.82 -2.13 -25.03
CA CYS A 10 -31.96 -1.38 -25.56
C CYS A 10 -32.97 -2.34 -26.17
N ILE A 11 -34.26 -2.11 -25.92
CA ILE A 11 -35.35 -2.84 -26.57
C ILE A 11 -35.43 -2.43 -28.05
N CYS A 12 -35.12 -1.16 -28.34
CA CYS A 12 -35.16 -0.53 -29.66
C CYS A 12 -34.26 -1.18 -30.72
N CYS A 13 -32.99 -1.44 -30.38
CA CYS A 13 -31.97 -1.90 -31.33
C CYS A 13 -31.22 -3.16 -30.87
N GLN A 14 -31.62 -3.75 -29.72
CA GLN A 14 -31.04 -4.95 -29.11
C GLN A 14 -29.55 -4.88 -28.74
N LYS A 15 -28.86 -3.75 -29.00
CA LYS A 15 -27.49 -3.48 -28.56
C LYS A 15 -27.44 -3.23 -27.04
N VAL A 16 -26.29 -3.55 -26.44
CA VAL A 16 -25.97 -3.27 -25.04
C VAL A 16 -25.17 -1.97 -24.95
N PHE A 17 -25.52 -1.10 -24.02
CA PHE A 17 -24.89 0.21 -23.82
C PHE A 17 -24.43 0.37 -22.37
N THR A 18 -23.36 1.15 -22.16
CA THR A 18 -23.01 1.70 -20.83
C THR A 18 -24.04 2.75 -20.42
N LEU A 19 -24.05 3.20 -19.15
CA LEU A 19 -25.03 4.17 -18.66
C LEU A 19 -25.02 5.48 -19.50
N SER A 20 -23.83 6.05 -19.69
CA SER A 20 -23.59 7.26 -20.49
C SER A 20 -24.01 7.07 -21.96
N ASN A 21 -23.61 5.95 -22.56
CA ASN A 21 -23.96 5.65 -23.95
C ASN A 21 -25.46 5.34 -24.13
N PHE A 22 -26.15 4.84 -23.10
CA PHE A 22 -27.61 4.66 -23.12
C PHE A 22 -28.35 6.00 -23.04
N GLU A 23 -27.89 6.91 -22.17
CA GLU A 23 -28.41 8.29 -22.09
C GLU A 23 -28.25 9.01 -23.44
N ALA A 24 -27.04 8.99 -24.02
CA ALA A 24 -26.77 9.54 -25.35
C ALA A 24 -27.61 8.86 -26.46
N HIS A 25 -27.80 7.53 -26.39
CA HIS A 25 -28.64 6.80 -27.34
C HIS A 25 -30.13 7.17 -27.24
N SER A 26 -30.62 7.51 -26.04
CA SER A 26 -31.97 8.08 -25.85
C SER A 26 -32.09 9.55 -26.26
N GLY A 27 -31.01 10.21 -26.69
CA GLY A 27 -31.01 11.63 -27.05
C GLY A 27 -31.01 12.59 -25.86
N SER A 28 -30.69 12.11 -24.65
CA SER A 28 -30.56 12.97 -23.47
C SER A 28 -29.15 13.58 -23.40
N THR A 29 -29.10 14.86 -23.03
CA THR A 29 -27.87 15.64 -22.82
C THR A 29 -27.73 16.10 -21.37
N ASN A 30 -28.47 15.48 -20.44
CA ASN A 30 -28.47 15.87 -19.03
C ASN A 30 -27.18 15.50 -18.28
N HIS A 31 -26.33 14.65 -18.88
CA HIS A 31 -25.02 14.21 -18.36
C HIS A 31 -25.06 13.66 -16.92
N ARG A 32 -26.19 13.08 -16.52
CA ARG A 32 -26.43 12.48 -15.19
C ARG A 32 -27.23 11.18 -15.37
N PRO A 33 -26.65 10.14 -16.00
CA PRO A 33 -27.41 8.98 -16.45
C PRO A 33 -28.01 8.20 -15.27
N SER A 34 -27.36 8.19 -14.10
CA SER A 34 -27.92 7.52 -12.91
C SER A 34 -29.17 8.23 -12.35
N ALA A 35 -29.26 9.57 -12.44
CA ALA A 35 -30.43 10.30 -11.99
C ALA A 35 -31.60 10.23 -12.99
N ASN A 36 -31.30 10.16 -14.29
CA ASN A 36 -32.29 10.28 -15.36
C ASN A 36 -32.77 8.94 -15.95
N ILE A 37 -32.13 7.82 -15.62
CA ILE A 37 -32.60 6.47 -16.00
C ILE A 37 -33.50 5.94 -14.88
N PHE A 38 -34.79 5.79 -15.19
CA PHE A 38 -35.82 5.28 -14.28
C PHE A 38 -36.12 3.80 -14.54
N LEU A 39 -36.47 3.09 -13.46
CA LEU A 39 -36.99 1.73 -13.49
C LEU A 39 -38.52 1.72 -13.66
N GLU A 40 -39.09 0.55 -13.95
CA GLU A 40 -40.54 0.36 -14.11
C GLU A 40 -41.34 0.65 -12.82
N ASP A 41 -40.68 0.65 -11.66
CA ASP A 41 -41.28 1.02 -10.37
C ASP A 41 -41.23 2.53 -10.05
N GLY A 42 -40.75 3.35 -10.99
CA GLY A 42 -40.66 4.80 -10.88
C GLY A 42 -39.41 5.33 -10.17
N ARG A 43 -38.55 4.47 -9.61
CA ARG A 43 -37.28 4.91 -8.98
C ARG A 43 -36.21 5.21 -10.02
N SER A 44 -35.36 6.19 -9.74
CA SER A 44 -34.13 6.42 -10.51
C SER A 44 -33.05 5.38 -10.15
N LEU A 45 -32.09 5.13 -11.07
CA LEU A 45 -30.92 4.29 -10.74
C LEU A 45 -30.12 4.86 -9.56
N LEU A 46 -30.06 6.19 -9.43
CA LEU A 46 -29.45 6.90 -8.30
C LEU A 46 -30.12 6.56 -6.97
N GLU A 47 -31.46 6.56 -6.91
CA GLU A 47 -32.21 6.14 -5.72
C GLU A 47 -31.92 4.68 -5.35
N CYS A 48 -31.84 3.78 -6.35
CA CYS A 48 -31.45 2.39 -6.11
C CYS A 48 -30.02 2.28 -5.56
N GLN A 49 -29.06 3.05 -6.11
CA GLN A 49 -27.68 3.12 -5.61
C GLN A 49 -27.63 3.66 -4.17
N LEU A 50 -28.41 4.71 -3.86
CA LEU A 50 -28.51 5.29 -2.52
C LEU A 50 -29.07 4.28 -1.50
N GLN A 51 -30.13 3.56 -1.86
CA GLN A 51 -30.72 2.50 -1.01
C GLN A 51 -29.73 1.35 -0.78
N LEU A 52 -28.97 0.93 -1.80
CA LEU A 52 -27.90 -0.08 -1.64
C LEU A 52 -26.78 0.40 -0.71
N LYS A 53 -26.33 1.65 -0.86
CA LYS A 53 -25.31 2.25 0.04
C LYS A 53 -25.82 2.36 1.48
N GLN A 54 -27.08 2.74 1.68
CA GLN A 54 -27.71 2.75 2.99
C GLN A 54 -27.77 1.34 3.57
N ASN A 55 -28.26 0.33 2.83
CA ASN A 55 -28.35 -1.05 3.31
C ASN A 55 -26.98 -1.66 3.67
N ASN A 56 -25.93 -1.38 2.88
CA ASN A 56 -24.55 -1.73 3.22
C ASN A 56 -24.05 -1.00 4.48
N SER A 57 -24.50 0.24 4.69
CA SER A 57 -24.23 0.99 5.92
C SER A 57 -24.96 0.36 7.11
N VAL A 58 -26.24 -0.01 6.99
CA VAL A 58 -27.02 -0.65 8.08
C VAL A 58 -26.44 -2.02 8.45
N SER A 59 -25.95 -2.82 7.50
CA SER A 59 -25.28 -4.09 7.82
C SER A 59 -23.94 -3.88 8.53
N SER A 60 -23.19 -2.82 8.18
CA SER A 60 -21.98 -2.42 8.91
C SER A 60 -22.27 -1.87 10.31
N VAL A 61 -23.36 -1.12 10.49
CA VAL A 61 -23.82 -0.59 11.80
C VAL A 61 -24.40 -1.70 12.68
N SER A 62 -25.04 -2.70 12.10
CA SER A 62 -25.51 -3.90 12.81
C SER A 62 -24.35 -4.75 13.32
N ARG A 63 -23.25 -4.84 12.55
CA ARG A 63 -21.98 -5.42 13.04
C ARG A 63 -21.36 -4.56 14.14
N LYS A 64 -21.27 -3.23 13.96
CA LYS A 64 -20.82 -2.31 15.02
C LYS A 64 -21.61 -2.50 16.32
N ARG A 65 -22.95 -2.60 16.29
CA ARG A 65 -23.78 -2.83 17.50
C ARG A 65 -23.55 -4.20 18.16
N ARG A 66 -23.29 -5.26 17.38
CA ARG A 66 -22.93 -6.58 17.95
C ARG A 66 -21.51 -6.62 18.50
N GLU A 67 -20.58 -5.88 17.87
CA GLU A 67 -19.23 -5.65 18.39
C GLU A 67 -19.30 -4.81 19.70
N MET A 68 -20.22 -3.83 19.79
CA MET A 68 -20.41 -2.92 20.94
C MET A 68 -20.85 -3.62 22.24
N ASN A 69 -21.48 -4.79 22.15
CA ASN A 69 -21.93 -5.56 23.32
C ASN A 69 -20.86 -6.53 23.87
N ASN A 70 -19.67 -6.60 23.27
CA ASN A 70 -18.56 -7.44 23.73
C ASN A 70 -17.29 -6.64 24.10
N TYR A 71 -17.46 -5.36 24.48
CA TYR A 71 -16.36 -4.51 24.96
C TYR A 71 -15.98 -4.85 26.41
N GLN A 72 -15.31 -5.98 26.60
CA GLN A 72 -14.33 -6.08 27.67
C GLN A 72 -13.17 -5.14 27.28
N HIS A 73 -13.07 -4.00 27.95
CA HIS A 73 -12.15 -2.91 27.58
C HIS A 73 -10.70 -3.24 27.98
N HIS A 74 -10.09 -4.23 27.32
CA HIS A 74 -8.67 -4.54 27.47
C HIS A 74 -7.87 -4.17 26.22
N SER A 75 -6.70 -3.59 26.51
CA SER A 75 -5.61 -3.24 25.60
C SER A 75 -5.02 -4.46 24.89
N MET A 76 -5.78 -5.04 23.96
CA MET A 76 -5.32 -6.13 23.10
C MET A 76 -4.44 -5.57 21.98
N ALA A 77 -3.13 -5.53 22.23
CA ALA A 77 -2.10 -5.29 21.23
C ALA A 77 -2.21 -6.30 20.06
N ASP A 78 -1.61 -5.96 18.92
CA ASP A 78 -1.64 -6.79 17.73
C ASP A 78 -0.80 -8.06 17.93
N TYR A 79 -1.26 -9.19 17.40
CA TYR A 79 -0.53 -10.46 17.44
C TYR A 79 0.45 -10.61 16.26
N VAL A 80 0.60 -9.59 15.41
CA VAL A 80 1.56 -9.54 14.29
C VAL A 80 2.46 -8.31 14.38
N CYS A 81 3.68 -8.46 13.88
CA CYS A 81 4.61 -7.36 13.67
C CYS A 81 4.07 -6.36 12.62
N SER A 82 4.13 -5.06 12.92
CA SER A 82 3.67 -4.00 12.03
C SER A 82 4.55 -3.78 10.80
N VAL A 83 5.75 -4.40 10.75
CA VAL A 83 6.75 -4.24 9.67
C VAL A 83 6.78 -5.46 8.73
N CYS A 84 6.75 -6.69 9.26
CA CYS A 84 6.83 -7.91 8.46
C CYS A 84 5.50 -8.71 8.41
N HIS A 85 4.54 -8.36 9.26
CA HIS A 85 3.22 -8.98 9.40
C HIS A 85 3.20 -10.45 9.83
N TYR A 86 4.32 -10.98 10.33
CA TYR A 86 4.38 -12.28 11.02
C TYR A 86 4.18 -12.13 12.53
N GLY A 87 3.69 -13.18 13.19
CA GLY A 87 3.66 -13.28 14.66
C GLY A 87 5.01 -13.71 15.26
N GLY A 88 5.02 -14.09 16.53
CA GLY A 88 6.21 -14.56 17.27
C GLY A 88 6.47 -13.74 18.53
N GLU A 89 7.74 -13.64 18.94
CA GLU A 89 8.15 -12.77 20.06
C GLU A 89 8.10 -11.29 19.62
N LEU A 90 7.15 -10.53 20.17
CA LEU A 90 6.89 -9.15 19.79
C LEU A 90 7.06 -8.17 20.96
N VAL A 91 7.77 -7.07 20.70
CA VAL A 91 7.79 -5.86 21.52
C VAL A 91 6.52 -5.07 21.24
N LEU A 92 5.84 -4.63 22.30
CA LEU A 92 4.59 -3.87 22.24
C LEU A 92 4.87 -2.37 22.42
N CYS A 93 4.07 -1.50 21.79
CA CYS A 93 4.12 -0.06 22.02
C CYS A 93 3.15 0.34 23.14
N ASP A 94 3.61 1.08 24.15
CA ASP A 94 2.82 1.42 25.34
C ASP A 94 1.71 2.48 25.11
N GLN A 95 1.52 2.95 23.87
CA GLN A 95 0.44 3.87 23.53
C GLN A 95 -0.56 3.31 22.51
N CYS A 96 -0.05 2.61 21.51
CA CYS A 96 -0.85 2.18 20.37
C CYS A 96 -0.77 0.66 20.27
N PRO A 97 -1.82 0.00 19.77
CA PRO A 97 -1.87 -1.46 19.74
C PRO A 97 -0.87 -2.11 18.76
N SER A 98 0.08 -1.36 18.16
CA SER A 98 1.10 -1.91 17.26
C SER A 98 2.18 -2.71 18.00
N SER A 99 2.52 -3.86 17.42
CA SER A 99 3.54 -4.79 17.91
C SER A 99 4.65 -4.98 16.87
N PHE A 100 5.85 -5.39 17.28
CA PHE A 100 7.06 -5.41 16.44
C PHE A 100 8.08 -6.49 16.85
N HIS A 101 8.77 -7.16 15.92
CA HIS A 101 9.97 -7.94 16.28
C HIS A 101 11.15 -7.00 16.60
N LYS A 102 12.01 -7.39 17.55
CA LYS A 102 13.29 -6.70 17.87
C LYS A 102 14.11 -6.41 16.61
N SER A 103 14.33 -7.44 15.79
CA SER A 103 15.07 -7.36 14.52
C SER A 103 14.45 -6.39 13.51
N CYS A 104 13.12 -6.38 13.38
CA CYS A 104 12.40 -5.47 12.48
C CYS A 104 12.50 -3.98 12.90
N LEU A 105 12.88 -3.70 14.15
CA LEU A 105 13.17 -2.36 14.65
C LEU A 105 14.67 -2.01 14.65
N GLY A 106 15.55 -2.97 14.30
CA GLY A 106 17.00 -2.81 14.47
C GLY A 106 17.46 -2.80 15.93
N LEU A 107 16.62 -3.26 16.87
CA LEU A 107 16.95 -3.32 18.29
C LEU A 107 17.77 -4.58 18.60
N LYS A 108 18.82 -4.42 19.42
CA LYS A 108 19.63 -5.53 19.92
C LYS A 108 18.92 -6.29 21.04
N ASP A 109 18.31 -5.56 21.97
CA ASP A 109 17.63 -6.08 23.16
C ASP A 109 16.24 -5.44 23.33
N VAL A 110 15.39 -6.03 24.18
CA VAL A 110 14.12 -5.41 24.57
C VAL A 110 14.42 -4.19 25.46
N PRO A 111 13.88 -3.00 25.15
CA PRO A 111 14.06 -1.82 26.00
C PRO A 111 13.40 -2.02 27.37
N GLY A 112 14.07 -1.56 28.44
CA GLY A 112 13.53 -1.57 29.79
C GLY A 112 12.67 -0.35 30.09
N GLY A 113 11.48 -0.57 30.66
CA GLY A 113 10.47 0.48 30.89
C GLY A 113 9.75 0.92 29.62
N ASP A 114 8.99 2.02 29.69
CA ASP A 114 8.11 2.46 28.61
C ASP A 114 8.82 2.60 27.25
N TRP A 115 8.29 1.95 26.22
CA TRP A 115 8.74 2.07 24.84
C TRP A 115 7.61 2.49 23.90
N PHE A 116 7.96 3.37 22.96
CA PHE A 116 7.04 3.91 21.97
C PHE A 116 7.59 3.67 20.57
N CYS A 117 6.73 3.17 19.67
CA CYS A 117 7.12 2.97 18.27
C CYS A 117 7.38 4.30 17.56
N PRO A 118 8.18 4.33 16.47
CA PRO A 118 8.53 5.56 15.78
C PRO A 118 7.31 6.37 15.29
N SER A 119 6.25 5.70 14.80
CA SER A 119 4.98 6.35 14.46
C SER A 119 4.26 7.05 15.63
N CYS A 120 4.58 6.70 16.89
CA CYS A 120 4.09 7.39 18.09
C CYS A 120 5.00 8.52 18.56
N CYS A 121 6.25 8.57 18.13
CA CYS A 121 7.20 9.61 18.53
C CYS A 121 6.95 10.92 17.78
N CYS A 122 7.34 12.04 18.40
CA CYS A 122 7.26 13.34 17.74
C CYS A 122 8.28 13.43 16.61
N GLY A 123 7.80 13.80 15.43
CA GLY A 123 8.59 13.89 14.21
C GLY A 123 9.65 14.99 14.16
N ILE A 124 9.82 15.78 15.23
CA ILE A 124 10.87 16.79 15.41
C ILE A 124 11.92 16.34 16.45
N CYS A 125 11.49 15.91 17.64
CA CYS A 125 12.40 15.58 18.74
C CYS A 125 12.68 14.08 18.92
N GLY A 126 11.99 13.20 18.19
CA GLY A 126 12.12 11.73 18.31
C GLY A 126 11.56 11.13 19.60
N LEU A 127 11.10 11.97 20.54
CA LEU A 127 10.56 11.54 21.84
C LEU A 127 9.04 11.52 21.85
N ARG A 128 8.46 10.73 22.75
CA ARG A 128 7.01 10.71 22.96
C ARG A 128 6.51 11.74 23.97
N ARG A 129 7.25 11.96 25.06
CA ARG A 129 6.95 12.95 26.11
C ARG A 129 8.12 13.92 26.19
N ILE A 130 7.85 15.20 26.43
CA ILE A 130 8.90 16.24 26.47
C ILE A 130 9.69 16.21 27.79
N ASN A 131 9.07 15.78 28.90
CA ASN A 131 9.72 15.56 30.21
C ASN A 131 9.05 14.39 30.97
N LYS A 132 9.77 13.76 31.91
CA LYS A 132 9.23 12.82 32.91
C LYS A 132 8.95 13.48 34.28
N ASP A 133 9.67 14.54 34.65
CA ASP A 133 9.74 15.05 36.03
C ASP A 133 8.79 16.21 36.37
N SER A 134 7.68 16.38 35.64
CA SER A 134 6.65 17.36 35.97
C SER A 134 5.29 16.70 36.15
N ASP A 135 4.85 16.54 37.39
CA ASP A 135 3.51 16.05 37.80
C ASP A 135 2.36 17.00 37.45
N LEU A 136 2.63 18.02 36.62
CA LEU A 136 1.59 18.83 36.01
C LEU A 136 1.04 18.09 34.80
N ILE A 137 -0.27 17.85 34.81
CA ILE A 137 -1.03 17.24 33.72
C ILE A 137 -1.15 18.26 32.56
N THR A 138 -0.02 18.59 31.94
CA THR A 138 0.01 19.20 30.62
C THR A 138 -0.32 18.12 29.60
N ASP A 139 -1.62 17.92 29.43
CA ASP A 139 -2.30 17.34 28.27
C ASP A 139 -1.37 17.33 27.05
N ASN A 140 -0.77 16.16 26.74
CA ASN A 140 0.31 16.00 25.75
C ASN A 140 -0.26 16.12 24.33
N ARG A 141 -0.64 17.35 23.95
CA ARG A 141 -1.30 17.67 22.68
C ARG A 141 -0.33 17.45 21.53
N VAL A 142 -0.47 16.29 20.91
CA VAL A 142 0.14 15.95 19.63
C VAL A 142 -0.82 16.33 18.49
N LEU A 143 -0.26 16.91 17.43
CA LEU A 143 -0.94 17.11 16.15
C LEU A 143 -0.44 16.06 15.15
N LYS A 144 -1.36 15.35 14.50
CA LYS A 144 -1.04 14.41 13.42
C LYS A 144 -1.23 15.11 12.08
N CYS A 145 -0.21 15.10 11.22
CA CYS A 145 -0.29 15.68 9.89
C CYS A 145 -1.23 14.86 9.00
N ASP A 146 -2.19 15.50 8.34
CA ASP A 146 -3.18 14.80 7.49
C ASP A 146 -2.62 14.34 6.13
N GLN A 147 -1.40 14.74 5.79
CA GLN A 147 -0.71 14.29 4.56
C GLN A 147 0.41 13.28 4.81
N CYS A 148 1.29 13.49 5.79
CA CYS A 148 2.40 12.55 6.06
C CYS A 148 2.16 11.62 7.25
N GLU A 149 1.01 11.73 7.93
CA GLU A 149 0.62 10.93 9.09
C GLU A 149 1.57 10.98 10.32
N ARG A 150 2.67 11.73 10.27
CA ARG A 150 3.57 11.90 11.41
C ARG A 150 2.94 12.76 12.51
N GLN A 151 3.29 12.46 13.76
CA GLN A 151 2.81 13.14 14.96
C GLN A 151 3.83 14.19 15.42
N TYR A 152 3.36 15.30 15.99
CA TYR A 152 4.20 16.41 16.41
C TYR A 152 3.69 17.03 17.71
N HIS A 153 4.56 17.28 18.69
CA HIS A 153 4.17 18.07 19.86
C HIS A 153 3.90 19.52 19.46
N ILE A 154 2.84 20.12 19.99
CA ILE A 154 2.54 21.55 19.81
C ILE A 154 3.75 22.42 20.20
N ASP A 155 4.46 22.08 21.29
CA ASP A 155 5.59 22.89 21.75
C ASP A 155 6.85 22.73 20.89
N CYS A 156 7.08 21.57 20.27
CA CYS A 156 8.14 21.41 19.26
C CYS A 156 7.85 22.27 18.02
N LEU A 157 6.59 22.31 17.58
CA LEU A 157 6.15 23.15 16.46
C LEU A 157 6.27 24.65 16.77
N ARG A 158 5.90 25.07 17.98
CA ARG A 158 6.09 26.44 18.48
C ARG A 158 7.57 26.85 18.50
N ARG A 159 8.46 25.98 19.00
CA ARG A 159 9.92 26.24 19.05
C ARG A 159 10.55 26.38 17.67
N GLN A 160 10.04 25.69 16.65
CA GLN A 160 10.46 25.88 15.26
C GLN A 160 9.80 27.10 14.56
N GLY A 161 8.95 27.86 15.26
CA GLY A 161 8.23 29.01 14.68
C GLY A 161 7.17 28.63 13.66
N LEU A 162 6.88 27.33 13.46
CA LEU A 162 6.00 26.83 12.40
C LEU A 162 4.52 27.12 12.64
N VAL A 163 4.11 27.39 13.88
CA VAL A 163 2.69 27.69 14.17
C VAL A 163 2.52 28.65 15.35
N LYS A 164 1.85 29.79 15.09
CA LYS A 164 1.24 30.64 16.12
C LYS A 164 -0.11 30.04 16.52
N LEU A 165 -0.09 29.01 17.38
CA LEU A 165 -1.31 28.34 17.85
C LEU A 165 -1.93 29.06 19.04
N ASP A 166 -2.85 29.98 18.74
CA ASP A 166 -3.81 30.54 19.70
C ASP A 166 -4.94 29.55 20.05
N GLY A 167 -5.01 28.40 19.36
CA GLY A 167 -5.96 27.31 19.62
C GLY A 167 -5.66 26.06 18.78
N TYR A 168 -6.44 24.99 18.98
CA TYR A 168 -6.34 23.76 18.16
C TYR A 168 -6.88 24.02 16.73
N PRO A 169 -6.20 23.59 15.66
CA PRO A 169 -6.63 23.87 14.29
C PRO A 169 -7.98 23.19 13.98
N LYS A 170 -8.97 23.97 13.56
CA LYS A 170 -10.26 23.46 13.07
C LYS A 170 -10.12 23.08 11.59
N GLY A 171 -9.99 21.79 11.30
CA GLY A 171 -9.88 21.25 9.94
C GLY A 171 -8.65 20.37 9.75
N ASN A 172 -8.19 20.24 8.50
CA ASN A 172 -6.97 19.49 8.21
C ASN A 172 -5.73 20.28 8.66
N TRP A 173 -4.77 19.63 9.32
CA TRP A 173 -3.49 20.23 9.71
C TRP A 173 -2.32 19.56 8.99
N LEU A 174 -1.35 20.38 8.59
CA LEU A 174 -0.24 20.01 7.71
C LEU A 174 1.07 20.51 8.36
N CYS A 175 2.07 19.64 8.45
CA CYS A 175 3.28 19.93 9.24
C CYS A 175 4.29 20.86 8.55
N ASN A 176 4.23 21.01 7.22
CA ASN A 176 5.09 21.92 6.45
C ASN A 176 4.45 22.26 5.09
N VAL A 177 5.03 23.26 4.40
CA VAL A 177 4.57 23.75 3.08
C VAL A 177 4.59 22.66 2.00
N ARG A 178 5.56 21.72 2.04
CA ARG A 178 5.62 20.61 1.07
C ARG A 178 4.46 19.64 1.24
N CYS A 179 4.10 19.29 2.48
CA CYS A 179 2.90 18.51 2.78
C CYS A 179 1.62 19.22 2.32
N GLU A 180 1.55 20.55 2.46
CA GLU A 180 0.42 21.34 1.96
C GLU A 180 0.33 21.33 0.43
N GLN A 181 1.45 21.53 -0.27
CA GLN A 181 1.52 21.46 -1.73
C GLN A 181 1.08 20.09 -2.25
N ILE A 182 1.56 18.99 -1.64
CA ILE A 182 1.16 17.62 -1.99
C ILE A 182 -0.33 17.39 -1.72
N PHE A 183 -0.83 17.80 -0.55
CA PHE A 183 -2.24 17.64 -0.17
C PHE A 183 -3.19 18.38 -1.12
N LEU A 184 -2.88 19.63 -1.44
CA LEU A 184 -3.64 20.44 -2.39
C LEU A 184 -3.51 19.89 -3.81
N GLY A 185 -2.33 19.42 -4.20
CA GLY A 185 -2.08 18.81 -5.51
C GLY A 185 -2.89 17.52 -5.72
N LEU A 186 -2.86 16.59 -4.77
CA LEU A 186 -3.71 15.39 -4.77
C LEU A 186 -5.19 15.77 -4.83
N ARG A 187 -5.63 16.76 -4.04
CA ARG A 187 -7.02 17.25 -4.08
C ARG A 187 -7.40 17.86 -5.44
N ARG A 188 -6.47 18.49 -6.16
CA ARG A 188 -6.70 19.03 -7.52
C ARG A 188 -6.81 17.94 -8.59
N LEU A 189 -6.22 16.77 -8.38
CA LEU A 189 -6.28 15.60 -9.28
C LEU A 189 -7.52 14.72 -9.05
N LEU A 190 -8.13 14.78 -7.86
CA LEU A 190 -9.31 13.97 -7.52
C LEU A 190 -10.46 14.14 -8.52
N GLY A 191 -10.96 13.01 -9.03
CA GLY A 191 -12.12 12.92 -9.91
C GLY A 191 -11.90 13.42 -11.34
N LYS A 192 -10.70 13.92 -11.70
CA LYS A 192 -10.42 14.43 -13.04
C LYS A 192 -9.83 13.34 -13.93
N PRO A 193 -10.46 13.01 -15.07
CA PRO A 193 -9.89 12.08 -16.03
C PRO A 193 -8.73 12.74 -16.78
N VAL A 194 -7.61 12.03 -16.88
CA VAL A 194 -6.43 12.39 -17.66
C VAL A 194 -6.34 11.42 -18.84
N ALA A 195 -6.35 11.93 -20.07
CA ALA A 195 -6.16 11.08 -21.25
C ALA A 195 -4.72 10.54 -21.30
N VAL A 196 -4.56 9.23 -21.53
CA VAL A 196 -3.27 8.54 -21.55
C VAL A 196 -3.17 7.57 -22.72
N GLY A 197 -2.00 7.43 -23.33
CA GLY A 197 -1.79 6.53 -24.47
C GLY A 197 -2.61 6.91 -25.72
N VAL A 198 -2.93 5.92 -26.56
CA VAL A 198 -3.52 6.11 -27.90
C VAL A 198 -4.94 5.56 -28.10
N ASP A 199 -5.50 4.87 -27.10
CA ASP A 199 -6.74 4.08 -27.23
C ASP A 199 -7.95 4.65 -26.44
N ASN A 200 -8.12 5.98 -26.39
CA ASN A 200 -9.15 6.63 -25.53
C ASN A 200 -9.10 6.17 -24.05
N LEU A 201 -7.90 5.85 -23.55
CA LEU A 201 -7.72 5.46 -22.16
C LEU A 201 -7.72 6.72 -21.27
N THR A 202 -8.41 6.63 -20.14
CA THR A 202 -8.49 7.68 -19.13
C THR A 202 -7.97 7.18 -17.79
N TRP A 203 -7.07 7.94 -17.20
CA TRP A 203 -6.51 7.72 -15.87
C TRP A 203 -7.21 8.66 -14.90
N THR A 204 -7.76 8.14 -13.80
CA THR A 204 -8.48 8.96 -12.81
C THR A 204 -8.04 8.61 -11.39
N LEU A 205 -7.70 9.63 -10.59
CA LEU A 205 -7.45 9.48 -9.16
C LEU A 205 -8.77 9.64 -8.38
N MET A 206 -9.17 8.63 -7.63
CA MET A 206 -10.40 8.62 -6.84
C MET A 206 -10.11 8.42 -5.36
N LYS A 207 -11.08 8.80 -4.51
CA LYS A 207 -11.02 8.59 -3.07
C LYS A 207 -12.43 8.48 -2.51
N TYR A 208 -12.63 7.55 -1.59
CA TYR A 208 -13.88 7.46 -0.86
C TYR A 208 -14.01 8.63 0.10
N MET A 209 -15.16 9.32 0.05
CA MET A 209 -15.53 10.38 0.98
C MET A 209 -16.80 9.94 1.72
N THR A 210 -16.83 10.12 3.04
CA THR A 210 -18.02 9.87 3.86
C THR A 210 -18.93 11.09 3.87
N ILE A 211 -20.25 10.86 3.94
CA ILE A 211 -21.27 11.91 4.10
C ILE A 211 -21.41 12.22 5.60
N ASP A 212 -20.31 12.56 6.26
CA ASP A 212 -20.28 12.82 7.69
C ASP A 212 -20.54 14.31 7.97
N GLY A 213 -21.79 14.74 7.75
CA GLY A 213 -22.40 15.86 8.49
C GLY A 213 -22.10 17.30 8.05
N CYS A 214 -22.47 17.69 6.83
CA CYS A 214 -22.92 19.06 6.53
C CYS A 214 -23.82 19.07 5.27
N GLY A 215 -24.61 20.14 5.10
CA GLY A 215 -25.58 20.25 4.01
C GLY A 215 -24.91 20.39 2.64
N TYR A 216 -25.01 19.34 1.83
CA TYR A 216 -24.60 19.30 0.43
C TYR A 216 -25.82 19.42 -0.48
N ASP A 217 -25.66 20.09 -1.62
CA ASP A 217 -26.72 20.20 -2.62
C ASP A 217 -26.97 18.85 -3.32
N ALA A 218 -28.13 18.72 -3.97
CA ALA A 218 -28.52 17.49 -4.67
C ALA A 218 -27.50 17.06 -5.75
N SER A 219 -26.79 18.00 -6.38
CA SER A 219 -25.73 17.72 -7.36
C SER A 219 -24.49 17.04 -6.77
N ASP A 220 -24.11 17.39 -5.54
CA ASP A 220 -22.93 16.80 -4.88
C ASP A 220 -23.21 15.36 -4.42
N THR A 221 -24.48 15.05 -4.15
CA THR A 221 -24.92 13.69 -3.83
C THR A 221 -24.70 12.74 -5.01
N ASP A 222 -25.06 13.14 -6.24
CA ASP A 222 -24.84 12.35 -7.45
C ASP A 222 -23.36 12.03 -7.69
N VAL A 223 -22.50 13.04 -7.71
CA VAL A 223 -21.06 12.87 -7.98
C VAL A 223 -20.43 11.92 -6.95
N LEU A 224 -20.88 12.00 -5.69
CA LEU A 224 -20.44 11.09 -4.65
C LEU A 224 -20.99 9.66 -4.79
N MET A 225 -22.19 9.49 -5.36
CA MET A 225 -22.78 8.18 -5.65
C MET A 225 -22.20 7.53 -6.89
N GLU A 226 -21.84 8.29 -7.92
CA GLU A 226 -21.05 7.82 -9.06
C GLU A 226 -19.66 7.39 -8.61
N ASN A 227 -18.99 8.19 -7.77
CA ASN A 227 -17.71 7.83 -7.14
C ASN A 227 -17.84 6.52 -6.34
N TYR A 228 -18.83 6.40 -5.47
CA TYR A 228 -19.09 5.15 -4.73
C TYR A 228 -19.35 3.96 -5.66
N SER A 229 -20.09 4.15 -6.74
CA SER A 229 -20.39 3.10 -7.72
C SER A 229 -19.13 2.66 -8.47
N LYS A 230 -18.31 3.59 -8.96
CA LYS A 230 -17.01 3.28 -9.58
C LYS A 230 -16.06 2.56 -8.62
N LEU A 231 -16.01 2.95 -7.35
CA LEU A 231 -15.21 2.25 -6.32
C LEU A 231 -15.69 0.81 -6.08
N ASN A 232 -17.00 0.53 -6.15
CA ASN A 232 -17.52 -0.84 -6.11
C ASN A 232 -17.12 -1.66 -7.36
N VAL A 233 -17.11 -1.04 -8.55
CA VAL A 233 -16.60 -1.71 -9.77
C VAL A 233 -15.10 -1.99 -9.65
N ALA A 234 -14.33 -1.06 -9.08
CA ALA A 234 -12.91 -1.24 -8.80
C ALA A 234 -12.66 -2.42 -7.81
N LEU A 235 -13.47 -2.54 -6.75
CA LEU A 235 -13.44 -3.69 -5.84
C LEU A 235 -13.66 -5.02 -6.58
N GLY A 236 -14.60 -5.05 -7.53
CA GLY A 236 -14.82 -6.20 -8.41
C GLY A 236 -13.57 -6.60 -9.20
N VAL A 237 -12.88 -5.64 -9.81
CA VAL A 237 -11.61 -5.89 -10.56
C VAL A 237 -10.49 -6.38 -9.64
N MET A 238 -10.46 -5.92 -8.38
CA MET A 238 -9.49 -6.41 -7.41
C MET A 238 -9.81 -7.84 -6.96
N HIS A 239 -11.07 -8.21 -6.77
CA HIS A 239 -11.48 -9.59 -6.42
C HIS A 239 -11.36 -10.59 -7.58
N GLU A 240 -11.33 -10.09 -8.81
CA GLU A 240 -10.92 -10.83 -10.01
C GLU A 240 -9.40 -11.12 -10.00
N CYS A 241 -8.58 -10.15 -9.53
CA CYS A 241 -7.11 -10.28 -9.51
C CYS A 241 -6.56 -11.04 -8.30
N PHE A 242 -7.19 -10.88 -7.15
CA PHE A 242 -6.75 -11.35 -5.83
C PHE A 242 -7.82 -12.22 -5.18
N GLU A 243 -7.43 -13.23 -4.41
CA GLU A 243 -8.36 -13.91 -3.50
C GLU A 243 -8.72 -12.96 -2.34
N PRO A 244 -10.01 -12.73 -2.01
CA PRO A 244 -10.43 -11.95 -0.86
C PRO A 244 -9.80 -12.43 0.45
N VAL A 245 -8.96 -11.59 1.07
CA VAL A 245 -8.34 -11.89 2.36
C VAL A 245 -9.15 -11.22 3.47
N LYS A 246 -9.77 -12.04 4.31
CA LYS A 246 -10.50 -11.56 5.49
C LYS A 246 -9.56 -11.46 6.68
N GLU A 247 -9.43 -10.26 7.23
CA GLU A 247 -8.66 -10.03 8.46
C GLU A 247 -9.27 -10.84 9.63
N PRO A 248 -8.49 -11.65 10.37
CA PRO A 248 -9.04 -12.51 11.42
C PRO A 248 -9.79 -11.75 12.53
N ARG A 249 -9.29 -10.57 12.93
CA ARG A 249 -9.91 -9.77 14.01
C ARG A 249 -11.21 -9.06 13.59
N THR A 250 -11.24 -8.41 12.42
CA THR A 250 -12.43 -7.66 11.98
C THR A 250 -13.43 -8.51 11.18
N ARG A 251 -12.97 -9.66 10.65
CA ARG A 251 -13.70 -10.53 9.71
C ARG A 251 -14.23 -9.78 8.48
N ARG A 252 -13.57 -8.67 8.11
CA ARG A 252 -13.83 -7.84 6.90
C ARG A 252 -12.77 -8.12 5.84
N ASP A 253 -13.11 -7.77 4.61
CA ASP A 253 -12.23 -7.88 3.45
C ASP A 253 -11.22 -6.72 3.43
N LEU A 254 -9.93 -7.05 3.42
CA LEU A 254 -8.86 -6.04 3.41
C LEU A 254 -8.90 -5.17 2.14
N VAL A 255 -9.31 -5.71 0.99
CA VAL A 255 -9.39 -4.93 -0.26
C VAL A 255 -10.53 -3.91 -0.18
N GLU A 256 -11.67 -4.33 0.37
CA GLU A 256 -12.83 -3.45 0.62
C GLU A 256 -12.45 -2.34 1.60
N ASP A 257 -11.80 -2.69 2.72
CA ASP A 257 -11.39 -1.74 3.74
C ASP A 257 -10.36 -0.71 3.19
N VAL A 258 -9.46 -1.11 2.29
CA VAL A 258 -8.53 -0.21 1.57
C VAL A 258 -9.25 0.73 0.59
N ILE A 259 -10.07 0.19 -0.32
CA ILE A 259 -10.76 0.97 -1.37
C ILE A 259 -11.71 2.01 -0.76
N PHE A 260 -12.40 1.66 0.32
CA PHE A 260 -13.28 2.56 1.05
C PHE A 260 -12.61 3.28 2.23
N SER A 261 -11.27 3.31 2.27
CA SER A 261 -10.44 4.05 3.23
C SER A 261 -10.89 3.92 4.69
N ARG A 262 -11.30 2.71 5.10
CA ARG A 262 -11.91 2.47 6.41
C ARG A 262 -10.90 2.70 7.54
N ARG A 263 -11.35 3.37 8.59
CA ARG A 263 -10.53 3.68 9.78
C ARG A 263 -10.54 2.51 10.77
N SER A 264 -9.44 2.37 11.50
CA SER A 264 -9.25 1.39 12.58
C SER A 264 -8.30 1.96 13.63
N GLU A 265 -8.46 1.52 14.88
CA GLU A 265 -7.53 1.81 15.99
C GLU A 265 -6.21 1.02 15.84
N LEU A 266 -6.22 -0.09 15.09
CA LEU A 266 -5.01 -0.80 14.70
C LEU A 266 -4.36 -0.08 13.52
N ASN A 267 -3.17 0.48 13.72
CA ASN A 267 -2.46 1.27 12.70
C ASN A 267 -2.33 0.51 11.36
N ARG A 268 -1.98 -0.79 11.37
CA ARG A 268 -1.85 -1.61 10.15
C ARG A 268 -3.16 -1.84 9.40
N LEU A 269 -4.30 -1.58 10.04
CA LEU A 269 -5.65 -1.67 9.49
C LEU A 269 -6.30 -0.28 9.32
N ASN A 270 -5.54 0.80 9.49
CA ASN A 270 -6.04 2.15 9.33
C ASN A 270 -5.79 2.61 7.90
N PHE A 271 -6.79 2.40 7.04
CA PHE A 271 -6.70 2.71 5.62
C PHE A 271 -7.11 4.15 5.30
N ARG A 272 -7.06 5.06 6.30
CA ARG A 272 -7.12 6.50 6.03
C ARG A 272 -5.97 6.88 5.09
N GLY A 273 -6.24 7.84 4.20
CA GLY A 273 -5.20 8.37 3.31
C GLY A 273 -5.02 7.61 2.00
N PHE A 274 -5.62 6.42 1.84
CA PHE A 274 -5.65 5.74 0.54
C PHE A 274 -6.46 6.49 -0.52
N TYR A 275 -6.00 6.35 -1.75
CA TYR A 275 -6.63 6.75 -2.99
C TYR A 275 -6.72 5.50 -3.89
N THR A 276 -7.70 5.47 -4.78
CA THR A 276 -7.87 4.42 -5.79
C THR A 276 -7.64 5.06 -7.15
N VAL A 277 -6.58 4.64 -7.84
CA VAL A 277 -6.30 5.01 -9.23
C VAL A 277 -7.01 4.02 -10.13
N ILE A 278 -7.72 4.51 -11.14
CA ILE A 278 -8.38 3.68 -12.15
C ILE A 278 -7.94 4.06 -13.56
N LEU A 279 -7.84 3.05 -14.43
CA LEU A 279 -7.64 3.20 -15.87
C LEU A 279 -8.91 2.68 -16.57
N GLU A 280 -9.60 3.54 -17.30
CA GLU A 280 -10.87 3.24 -18.00
C GLU A 280 -10.72 3.41 -19.52
N ARG A 281 -11.45 2.62 -20.31
CA ARG A 281 -11.61 2.77 -21.78
C ARG A 281 -13.09 2.73 -22.11
N ASN A 282 -13.64 3.80 -22.68
CA ASN A 282 -15.06 3.88 -23.09
C ASN A 282 -16.02 3.43 -21.95
N ASP A 283 -15.89 4.03 -20.76
CA ASP A 283 -16.54 3.65 -19.49
C ASP A 283 -16.20 2.26 -18.92
N GLU A 284 -15.41 1.41 -19.58
CA GLU A 284 -14.99 0.13 -19.00
C GLU A 284 -13.70 0.27 -18.18
N LEU A 285 -13.78 -0.09 -16.91
CA LEU A 285 -12.69 -0.05 -15.94
C LEU A 285 -11.73 -1.25 -16.10
N ILE A 286 -10.48 -1.00 -16.50
CA ILE A 286 -9.48 -1.99 -16.94
C ILE A 286 -8.49 -2.37 -15.83
N THR A 287 -7.83 -1.37 -15.25
CA THR A 287 -6.77 -1.52 -14.24
C THR A 287 -7.11 -0.66 -13.02
N VAL A 288 -6.84 -1.19 -11.84
CA VAL A 288 -6.97 -0.50 -10.54
C VAL A 288 -5.64 -0.54 -9.83
N ALA A 289 -5.26 0.54 -9.16
CA ALA A 289 -4.22 0.54 -8.14
C ALA A 289 -4.72 1.27 -6.89
N ASN A 290 -4.29 0.83 -5.71
CA ASN A 290 -4.46 1.59 -4.47
C ASN A 290 -3.13 2.26 -4.12
N VAL A 291 -3.17 3.56 -3.82
CA VAL A 291 -1.98 4.37 -3.49
C VAL A 291 -2.21 5.19 -2.22
N ARG A 292 -1.20 5.30 -1.35
CA ARG A 292 -1.17 6.26 -0.24
C ARG A 292 0.15 7.02 -0.28
N VAL A 293 0.11 8.32 0.04
CA VAL A 293 1.25 9.23 -0.10
C VAL A 293 1.57 9.83 1.27
N TYR A 294 2.81 9.69 1.76
CA TYR A 294 3.25 10.11 3.08
C TYR A 294 4.07 11.42 3.02
N GLY A 295 3.49 12.46 2.43
CA GLY A 295 4.24 13.66 2.07
C GLY A 295 5.30 13.35 1.02
N GLU A 296 6.43 14.06 1.07
CA GLU A 296 7.51 13.96 0.08
C GLU A 296 8.26 12.62 0.12
N LYS A 297 8.49 12.05 1.32
CA LYS A 297 9.47 10.95 1.48
C LYS A 297 9.12 9.67 0.72
N VAL A 298 7.84 9.30 0.69
CA VAL A 298 7.40 8.00 0.16
C VAL A 298 5.91 7.99 -0.19
N ALA A 299 5.57 7.35 -1.30
CA ALA A 299 4.25 6.82 -1.59
C ALA A 299 4.29 5.29 -1.68
N GLU A 300 3.22 4.63 -1.26
CA GLU A 300 3.06 3.18 -1.35
C GLU A 300 1.97 2.79 -2.35
N VAL A 301 2.16 1.68 -3.05
CA VAL A 301 1.17 1.09 -3.96
C VAL A 301 0.94 -0.38 -3.59
N PRO A 302 0.21 -0.69 -2.49
CA PRO A 302 0.10 -2.05 -1.96
C PRO A 302 -0.61 -3.05 -2.89
N LEU A 303 -1.50 -2.59 -3.76
CA LEU A 303 -2.30 -3.45 -4.62
C LEU A 303 -2.44 -2.85 -6.03
N VAL A 304 -2.18 -3.66 -7.06
CA VAL A 304 -2.42 -3.32 -8.48
C VAL A 304 -3.06 -4.51 -9.21
N GLY A 305 -4.26 -4.31 -9.76
CA GLY A 305 -5.05 -5.32 -10.48
C GLY A 305 -5.33 -4.90 -11.93
N THR A 306 -5.29 -5.83 -12.87
CA THR A 306 -5.75 -5.64 -14.26
C THR A 306 -6.67 -6.80 -14.63
N ARG A 307 -7.87 -6.49 -15.16
CA ARG A 307 -8.83 -7.50 -15.63
C ARG A 307 -8.15 -8.50 -16.57
N PHE A 308 -8.49 -9.79 -16.46
CA PHE A 308 -7.85 -10.90 -17.18
C PHE A 308 -7.75 -10.63 -18.68
N LYS A 309 -8.84 -10.17 -19.31
CA LYS A 309 -8.93 -9.88 -20.76
C LYS A 309 -8.03 -8.74 -21.25
N TYR A 310 -7.45 -7.94 -20.35
CA TYR A 310 -6.54 -6.84 -20.70
C TYR A 310 -5.10 -7.06 -20.18
N ARG A 311 -4.79 -8.24 -19.65
CA ARG A 311 -3.42 -8.59 -19.22
C ARG A 311 -2.51 -8.76 -20.44
N ARG A 312 -1.21 -8.51 -20.24
CA ARG A 312 -0.16 -8.51 -21.28
C ARG A 312 -0.31 -7.44 -22.37
N LEU A 313 -1.34 -6.60 -22.35
CA LEU A 313 -1.54 -5.47 -23.27
C LEU A 313 -0.94 -4.13 -22.76
N GLY A 314 0.06 -4.17 -21.88
CA GLY A 314 0.70 -2.95 -21.34
C GLY A 314 -0.12 -2.10 -20.36
N MET A 315 -1.41 -2.37 -20.12
CA MET A 315 -2.31 -1.51 -19.32
C MET A 315 -1.79 -1.17 -17.91
N CYS A 316 -1.18 -2.14 -17.21
CA CYS A 316 -0.53 -1.89 -15.91
C CYS A 316 0.63 -0.89 -16.02
N ARG A 317 1.43 -0.96 -17.09
CA ARG A 317 2.53 -0.01 -17.36
C ARG A 317 1.98 1.39 -17.61
N ILE A 318 0.88 1.52 -18.37
CA ILE A 318 0.24 2.82 -18.63
C ILE A 318 -0.22 3.45 -17.31
N LEU A 319 -0.92 2.71 -16.44
CA LEU A 319 -1.37 3.22 -15.15
C LEU A 319 -0.20 3.63 -14.25
N MET A 320 0.82 2.78 -14.12
CA MET A 320 1.96 3.05 -13.24
C MET A 320 2.84 4.20 -13.75
N ASN A 321 3.08 4.30 -15.06
CA ASN A 321 3.89 5.39 -15.62
C ASN A 321 3.24 6.76 -15.37
N GLU A 322 1.92 6.91 -15.58
CA GLU A 322 1.25 8.18 -15.29
C GLU A 322 1.16 8.44 -13.77
N LEU A 323 0.99 7.40 -12.94
CA LEU A 323 1.05 7.53 -11.48
C LEU A 323 2.44 8.02 -11.01
N GLU A 324 3.52 7.40 -11.48
CA GLU A 324 4.90 7.81 -11.17
C GLU A 324 5.16 9.26 -11.59
N LYS A 325 4.72 9.64 -12.80
CA LYS A 325 4.78 11.01 -13.30
C LYS A 325 4.02 11.99 -12.41
N LYS A 326 2.78 11.67 -11.99
CA LYS A 326 2.00 12.52 -11.08
C LYS A 326 2.60 12.62 -9.69
N LEU A 327 3.19 11.55 -9.17
CA LEU A 327 3.90 11.58 -7.89
C LEU A 327 5.20 12.41 -7.98
N LYS A 328 5.93 12.35 -9.10
CA LYS A 328 7.11 13.19 -9.37
C LYS A 328 6.73 14.67 -9.55
N GLU A 329 5.65 14.98 -10.27
CA GLU A 329 5.10 16.35 -10.38
C GLU A 329 4.70 16.94 -9.01
N LEU A 330 4.33 16.08 -8.04
CA LEU A 330 4.00 16.47 -6.66
C LEU A 330 5.23 16.55 -5.74
N GLY A 331 6.42 16.16 -6.18
CA GLY A 331 7.63 16.14 -5.35
C GLY A 331 7.69 14.99 -4.36
N VAL A 332 7.21 13.80 -4.75
CA VAL A 332 7.40 12.56 -3.97
C VAL A 332 8.69 11.86 -4.41
N ASP A 333 9.60 11.61 -3.46
CA ASP A 333 10.94 11.09 -3.72
C ASP A 333 10.96 9.61 -4.13
N ARG A 334 10.07 8.81 -3.52
CA ARG A 334 10.16 7.34 -3.57
C ARG A 334 8.78 6.66 -3.68
N LEU A 335 8.74 5.56 -4.41
CA LEU A 335 7.60 4.66 -4.53
C LEU A 335 7.95 3.30 -3.94
N VAL A 336 7.06 2.72 -3.12
CA VAL A 336 7.24 1.38 -2.53
C VAL A 336 6.03 0.49 -2.78
N LEU A 337 6.25 -0.84 -2.89
CA LEU A 337 5.16 -1.82 -3.01
C LEU A 337 5.56 -3.20 -2.48
N PRO A 338 4.61 -4.00 -1.96
CA PRO A 338 4.78 -5.42 -1.69
C PRO A 338 4.59 -6.25 -2.97
N ALA A 339 5.59 -7.04 -3.34
CA ALA A 339 5.53 -7.97 -4.47
C ALA A 339 5.56 -9.42 -4.00
N VAL A 340 4.65 -10.26 -4.50
CA VAL A 340 4.76 -11.72 -4.30
C VAL A 340 5.99 -12.24 -5.09
N PRO A 341 6.77 -13.21 -4.57
CA PRO A 341 8.03 -13.67 -5.19
C PRO A 341 7.93 -13.96 -6.70
N SER A 342 6.82 -14.55 -7.15
CA SER A 342 6.56 -14.88 -8.57
C SER A 342 6.40 -13.69 -9.52
N VAL A 343 6.38 -12.44 -9.03
CA VAL A 343 6.34 -11.23 -9.86
C VAL A 343 7.42 -10.19 -9.51
N VAL A 344 8.32 -10.49 -8.56
CA VAL A 344 9.40 -9.55 -8.16
C VAL A 344 10.25 -9.17 -9.36
N ASN A 345 10.69 -10.15 -10.16
CA ASN A 345 11.47 -9.90 -11.38
C ASN A 345 10.75 -9.00 -12.40
N THR A 346 9.41 -9.02 -12.44
CA THR A 346 8.64 -8.09 -13.28
C THR A 346 8.77 -6.66 -12.75
N TRP A 347 8.63 -6.45 -11.45
CA TRP A 347 8.78 -5.11 -10.85
C TRP A 347 10.21 -4.59 -10.96
N THR A 348 11.22 -5.42 -10.74
CA THR A 348 12.62 -4.99 -10.83
C THR A 348 13.01 -4.67 -12.26
N THR A 349 12.84 -5.63 -13.18
CA THR A 349 13.38 -5.54 -14.54
C THR A 349 12.48 -4.73 -15.47
N SER A 350 11.15 -4.82 -15.34
CA SER A 350 10.21 -4.12 -16.24
C SER A 350 9.76 -2.76 -15.74
N PHE A 351 9.80 -2.48 -14.43
CA PHE A 351 9.36 -1.22 -13.83
C PHE A 351 10.49 -0.44 -13.12
N GLY A 352 11.71 -0.98 -13.02
CA GLY A 352 12.86 -0.27 -12.43
C GLY A 352 12.82 -0.15 -10.91
N PHE A 353 12.19 -1.12 -10.22
CA PHE A 353 12.26 -1.22 -8.76
C PHE A 353 13.53 -1.98 -8.31
N SER A 354 13.93 -1.80 -7.07
CA SER A 354 14.88 -2.66 -6.36
C SER A 354 14.20 -3.34 -5.18
N MET A 355 14.73 -4.49 -4.73
CA MET A 355 14.29 -5.12 -3.48
C MET A 355 14.80 -4.29 -2.29
N MET A 356 13.95 -4.08 -1.28
CA MET A 356 14.36 -3.41 -0.04
C MET A 356 15.12 -4.37 0.87
N THR A 357 16.33 -3.98 1.26
CA THR A 357 17.08 -4.61 2.36
C THR A 357 16.39 -4.33 3.70
N ASP A 358 16.77 -5.04 4.76
CA ASP A 358 16.25 -4.74 6.10
C ASP A 358 16.67 -3.33 6.56
N SER A 359 17.89 -2.89 6.23
CA SER A 359 18.36 -1.51 6.44
C SER A 359 17.50 -0.47 5.73
N ASP A 360 17.05 -0.73 4.50
CA ASP A 360 16.12 0.16 3.80
C ASP A 360 14.80 0.31 4.56
N ARG A 361 14.27 -0.79 5.11
CA ARG A 361 13.00 -0.80 5.85
C ARG A 361 13.06 0.04 7.13
N LEU A 362 14.22 0.09 7.80
CA LEU A 362 14.40 0.91 8.99
C LEU A 362 14.14 2.41 8.72
N ASN A 363 14.41 2.90 7.50
CA ASN A 363 14.15 4.29 7.11
C ASN A 363 12.66 4.66 7.06
N PHE A 364 11.75 3.68 7.09
CA PHE A 364 10.31 3.89 6.95
C PHE A 364 9.50 3.50 8.20
N LEU A 365 10.15 3.19 9.34
CA LEU A 365 9.45 2.81 10.58
C LEU A 365 8.53 3.89 11.15
N ASP A 366 8.72 5.16 10.77
CA ASP A 366 7.78 6.25 11.06
C ASP A 366 6.39 6.01 10.43
N TYR A 367 6.32 5.24 9.33
CA TYR A 367 5.15 5.03 8.50
C TYR A 367 4.63 3.59 8.61
N THR A 368 3.31 3.41 8.64
CA THR A 368 2.70 2.08 8.68
C THR A 368 2.38 1.61 7.26
N LEU A 369 3.41 1.17 6.53
CA LEU A 369 3.27 0.64 5.17
C LEU A 369 2.39 -0.62 5.16
N LEU A 370 1.55 -0.78 4.13
CA LEU A 370 0.70 -1.96 3.96
C LEU A 370 1.44 -3.03 3.17
N GLY A 371 1.86 -4.09 3.87
CA GLY A 371 2.40 -5.32 3.28
C GLY A 371 1.49 -6.53 3.50
N PHE A 372 1.92 -7.68 2.99
CA PHE A 372 1.25 -8.97 3.19
C PHE A 372 2.27 -10.07 3.48
N GLN A 373 1.91 -11.06 4.28
CA GLN A 373 2.78 -12.21 4.53
C GLN A 373 3.16 -12.91 3.20
N GLY A 374 4.42 -13.32 3.09
CA GLY A 374 4.97 -13.91 1.87
C GLY A 374 5.22 -12.93 0.73
N THR A 375 5.21 -11.60 0.98
CA THR A 375 5.63 -10.59 0.00
C THR A 375 7.00 -10.00 0.34
N ILE A 376 7.68 -9.51 -0.70
CA ILE A 376 8.95 -8.82 -0.65
C ILE A 376 8.67 -7.35 -0.93
N MET A 377 9.07 -6.46 -0.02
CA MET A 377 8.97 -5.02 -0.26
C MET A 377 9.99 -4.59 -1.32
N CYS A 378 9.51 -3.86 -2.32
CA CYS A 378 10.29 -3.26 -3.39
C CYS A 378 10.20 -1.73 -3.29
N GLN A 379 11.25 -1.03 -3.69
CA GLN A 379 11.33 0.43 -3.71
C GLN A 379 11.81 0.94 -5.06
N LYS A 380 11.48 2.18 -5.40
CA LYS A 380 11.96 2.90 -6.59
C LYS A 380 12.10 4.38 -6.28
N LEU A 381 13.21 4.99 -6.68
CA LEU A 381 13.39 6.44 -6.65
C LEU A 381 12.65 7.07 -7.83
N LEU A 382 11.91 8.15 -7.59
CA LEU A 382 11.20 8.92 -8.60
C LEU A 382 11.98 10.20 -8.96
N SER A 383 12.61 10.80 -7.96
CA SER A 383 13.55 11.90 -8.09
C SER A 383 14.96 11.34 -8.22
N GLU A 384 15.67 11.71 -9.29
CA GLU A 384 17.13 11.65 -9.30
C GLU A 384 17.62 12.75 -8.37
N ILE A 385 18.25 12.36 -7.25
CA ILE A 385 19.08 13.28 -6.50
C ILE A 385 20.26 13.59 -7.43
N PRO A 386 20.56 14.87 -7.75
CA PRO A 386 21.77 15.19 -8.48
C PRO A 386 22.97 14.74 -7.64
N SER A 387 23.65 13.69 -8.09
CA SER A 387 24.77 13.04 -7.42
C SER A 387 25.94 14.00 -7.30
N THR A 388 25.93 14.85 -6.27
CA THR A 388 27.10 15.62 -5.87
C THR A 388 28.08 14.63 -5.24
N GLU A 389 29.31 14.64 -5.76
CA GLU A 389 30.29 13.58 -5.61
C GLU A 389 30.59 13.21 -4.15
N LEU A 390 30.49 11.92 -3.83
CA LEU A 390 31.17 11.29 -2.70
C LEU A 390 32.16 10.27 -3.25
N SER A 391 33.21 10.77 -3.89
CA SER A 391 34.41 10.00 -4.21
C SER A 391 35.29 9.90 -2.94
N PRO A 392 35.72 8.70 -2.53
CA PRO A 392 36.71 8.55 -1.47
C PRO A 392 38.11 8.74 -2.05
N SER A 393 38.89 9.69 -1.51
CA SER A 393 40.31 9.82 -1.81
C SER A 393 41.16 9.65 -0.55
N GLU A 394 41.89 8.55 -0.48
CA GLU A 394 43.01 8.40 0.46
C GLU A 394 44.09 9.46 0.15
N GLY A 395 44.71 10.03 1.18
CA GLY A 395 45.57 11.21 1.01
C GLY A 395 47.04 10.91 0.78
N THR A 396 47.83 11.94 0.42
CA THR A 396 49.25 12.09 0.79
C THR A 396 49.78 13.53 0.53
N LYS A 397 50.32 14.15 1.59
CA LYS A 397 51.39 15.19 1.68
C LYS A 397 51.38 16.47 0.80
N GLN A 398 51.15 17.60 1.50
CA GLN A 398 52.05 18.77 1.69
C GLN A 398 52.62 19.61 0.51
N LYS A 399 52.60 20.94 0.76
CA LYS A 399 53.31 22.08 0.11
C LYS A 399 52.78 22.56 -1.26
N LEU A 400 52.89 23.84 -1.64
CA LEU A 400 53.10 25.14 -0.93
C LEU A 400 53.00 26.25 -2.02
N ASP A 401 52.33 27.38 -1.74
CA ASP A 401 52.27 28.66 -2.50
C ASP A 401 51.85 28.57 -4.01
N ASP A 402 51.14 29.50 -4.65
CA ASP A 402 51.14 30.96 -4.58
C ASP A 402 49.89 31.54 -5.31
N ALA A 403 49.63 32.85 -5.19
CA ALA A 403 48.47 33.52 -5.81
C ALA A 403 48.75 34.11 -7.20
N ILE A 404 47.70 34.33 -8.04
CA ILE A 404 47.55 35.50 -8.94
C ILE A 404 46.11 35.59 -9.51
N ASN A 405 45.65 36.83 -9.71
CA ASN A 405 44.31 37.20 -10.19
C ASN A 405 44.06 36.88 -11.69
N GLY A 406 42.79 36.75 -12.08
CA GLY A 406 42.40 36.71 -13.50
C GLY A 406 40.88 36.74 -13.73
N SER A 407 40.26 37.92 -13.71
CA SER A 407 38.85 38.11 -14.05
C SER A 407 38.60 38.11 -15.57
N GLY A 408 37.56 37.43 -16.04
CA GLY A 408 37.11 37.51 -17.44
C GLY A 408 35.69 36.96 -17.65
N ASN A 409 34.72 37.83 -17.90
CA ASN A 409 33.40 37.47 -18.42
C ASN A 409 33.47 37.19 -19.94
N ILE A 410 32.57 36.36 -20.47
CA ILE A 410 31.75 36.57 -21.69
C ILE A 410 31.01 35.27 -22.07
N ASP A 411 29.72 35.23 -21.74
CA ASP A 411 28.58 35.18 -22.67
C ASP A 411 28.54 34.27 -23.93
N LEU A 412 27.44 33.50 -23.97
CA LEU A 412 26.47 33.28 -25.08
C LEU A 412 26.65 32.13 -26.13
N TYR A 413 25.59 31.30 -26.17
CA TYR A 413 24.99 30.53 -27.29
C TYR A 413 25.81 29.54 -28.15
N GLY A 414 25.28 28.31 -28.25
CA GLY A 414 25.64 27.35 -29.28
C GLY A 414 24.73 26.11 -29.27
N ASN A 415 23.70 26.08 -30.12
CA ASN A 415 22.90 24.88 -30.38
C ASN A 415 23.76 23.78 -31.02
N SER A 416 23.51 22.52 -30.68
CA SER A 416 23.49 21.46 -31.70
C SER A 416 22.61 20.29 -31.26
N ALA A 417 21.74 19.83 -32.17
CA ALA A 417 21.02 18.58 -32.05
C ALA A 417 21.58 17.62 -33.10
N ILE A 418 21.96 16.40 -32.70
CA ILE A 418 22.20 15.29 -33.64
C ILE A 418 21.53 14.02 -33.12
N SER A 419 20.92 13.34 -34.09
CA SER A 419 20.04 12.17 -34.05
C SER A 419 20.57 10.90 -33.37
N GLU A 420 19.59 10.11 -32.94
CA GLU A 420 19.42 8.67 -33.21
C GLU A 420 20.64 7.83 -33.61
N LEU A 421 20.81 6.68 -32.94
CA LEU A 421 21.05 5.40 -33.62
C LEU A 421 20.47 4.25 -32.77
N PHE A 422 19.66 3.40 -33.40
CA PHE A 422 19.21 2.12 -32.83
C PHE A 422 20.29 1.06 -33.06
N GLN A 423 20.44 0.13 -32.12
CA GLN A 423 20.88 -1.23 -32.42
C GLN A 423 20.18 -2.22 -31.48
N ALA A 424 19.77 -3.35 -32.03
CA ALA A 424 19.12 -4.45 -31.35
C ALA A 424 19.98 -5.70 -31.54
N ASP A 425 20.04 -6.56 -30.53
CA ASP A 425 20.71 -7.86 -30.61
C ASP A 425 19.71 -8.99 -30.28
N GLU A 426 19.58 -9.93 -31.21
CA GLU A 426 18.95 -11.24 -31.03
C GLU A 426 20.05 -12.30 -30.86
N ILE A 427 19.98 -13.18 -29.84
CA ILE A 427 20.64 -14.50 -29.90
C ILE A 427 19.76 -15.61 -29.30
N GLN A 428 19.05 -16.29 -30.19
CA GLN A 428 18.94 -17.74 -30.42
C GLN A 428 18.78 -18.77 -29.27
N GLU A 429 17.82 -19.68 -29.47
CA GLU A 429 17.58 -20.92 -28.71
C GLU A 429 18.46 -22.10 -29.15
N THR A 430 18.84 -22.97 -28.21
CA THR A 430 19.05 -24.44 -28.33
C THR A 430 19.00 -25.03 -26.90
N GLY A 431 18.71 -26.30 -26.60
CA GLY A 431 18.26 -27.48 -27.34
C GLY A 431 18.12 -28.65 -26.34
N ILE A 432 17.12 -29.53 -26.46
CA ILE A 432 16.80 -30.58 -25.45
C ILE A 432 17.56 -31.88 -25.73
N VAL A 433 18.13 -32.51 -24.69
CA VAL A 433 18.53 -33.95 -24.70
C VAL A 433 18.13 -34.63 -23.38
N TYR A 434 17.62 -35.86 -23.48
CA TYR A 434 17.17 -36.73 -22.38
C TYR A 434 18.27 -37.74 -21.96
N GLN A 435 18.46 -37.92 -20.65
CA GLN A 435 18.97 -39.12 -19.97
C GLN A 435 18.78 -38.92 -18.44
N GLY A 436 18.59 -39.91 -17.57
CA GLY A 436 18.31 -41.35 -17.72
C GLY A 436 18.55 -42.07 -16.38
N CYS A 437 17.68 -43.01 -15.98
CA CYS A 437 17.76 -43.65 -14.65
C CYS A 437 18.68 -44.89 -14.62
N VAL A 438 19.33 -45.12 -13.47
CA VAL A 438 19.86 -46.42 -13.04
C VAL A 438 19.60 -46.58 -11.53
N ASP A 439 19.02 -47.71 -11.14
CA ASP A 439 18.70 -48.07 -9.74
C ASP A 439 19.92 -48.65 -8.98
N ILE A 440 19.99 -48.43 -7.67
CA ILE A 440 20.53 -49.41 -6.70
C ILE A 440 19.64 -49.39 -5.43
N ALA A 441 19.35 -50.57 -4.89
CA ALA A 441 18.39 -50.78 -3.80
C ALA A 441 19.02 -51.23 -2.48
N GLY A 442 18.24 -51.12 -1.38
CA GLY A 442 18.24 -52.08 -0.27
C GLY A 442 19.00 -51.69 1.01
N GLY A 443 18.31 -51.78 2.17
CA GLY A 443 18.95 -51.68 3.49
C GLY A 443 17.99 -51.37 4.65
N SER A 444 17.33 -52.39 5.21
CA SER A 444 16.45 -52.28 6.40
C SER A 444 17.23 -52.47 7.72
N GLY A 445 16.81 -51.87 8.87
CA GLY A 445 17.43 -52.25 10.16
C GLY A 445 17.10 -51.43 11.43
N ILE A 446 15.96 -51.75 12.05
CA ILE A 446 15.41 -51.34 13.37
C ILE A 446 16.37 -51.30 14.60
N GLY A 447 16.15 -50.35 15.54
CA GLY A 447 16.51 -50.45 16.99
C GLY A 447 16.69 -49.07 17.69
N ARG A 448 15.77 -48.56 18.54
CA ARG A 448 15.71 -48.67 20.04
C ARG A 448 17.02 -48.27 20.77
N SER A 449 17.06 -47.44 21.84
CA SER A 449 16.01 -46.84 22.70
C SER A 449 16.58 -45.85 23.76
N ASN A 450 15.70 -45.08 24.43
CA ASN A 450 15.79 -44.47 25.78
C ASN A 450 16.60 -43.17 26.05
N ASP A 451 15.82 -42.10 26.27
CA ASP A 451 15.66 -41.32 27.53
C ASP A 451 16.74 -40.43 28.19
N THR A 452 16.20 -39.28 28.67
CA THR A 452 16.70 -38.33 29.69
C THR A 452 17.91 -37.43 29.38
N ALA A 453 17.67 -36.10 29.38
CA ALA A 453 18.47 -35.13 30.14
C ALA A 453 17.76 -33.75 30.22
N SER A 454 17.79 -33.14 31.40
CA SER A 454 17.41 -31.74 31.64
C SER A 454 18.56 -30.79 31.31
N LEU A 455 18.25 -29.51 31.07
CA LEU A 455 19.07 -28.30 31.31
C LEU A 455 20.61 -28.36 31.11
N VAL A 456 21.17 -27.48 30.26
CA VAL A 456 22.19 -26.46 30.66
C VAL A 456 22.66 -25.57 29.48
N ARG A 457 23.15 -24.38 29.87
CA ARG A 457 23.67 -23.21 29.15
C ARG A 457 24.64 -23.41 27.95
N VAL A 458 24.44 -22.56 26.94
CA VAL A 458 25.38 -21.58 26.32
C VAL A 458 26.85 -21.97 26.05
N VAL A 459 27.31 -21.80 24.79
CA VAL A 459 28.43 -20.91 24.36
C VAL A 459 28.50 -20.83 22.82
N ASN A 460 29.10 -19.76 22.29
CA ASN A 460 29.07 -19.29 20.89
C ASN A 460 29.88 -20.10 19.86
N GLN A 461 29.38 -20.08 18.62
CA GLN A 461 30.01 -19.97 17.28
C GLN A 461 31.55 -20.16 17.11
N PRO A 462 31.98 -20.71 15.96
CA PRO A 462 32.25 -19.81 14.82
C PRO A 462 31.46 -20.15 13.52
N ILE A 463 31.56 -19.22 12.57
CA ILE A 463 30.77 -19.09 11.33
C ILE A 463 31.43 -19.87 10.18
N HIS A 464 30.65 -20.61 9.38
CA HIS A 464 30.76 -20.69 7.91
C HIS A 464 29.57 -21.49 7.33
N VAL A 465 28.75 -20.87 6.46
CA VAL A 465 27.81 -21.59 5.59
C VAL A 465 27.84 -20.93 4.22
N GLU A 466 28.43 -21.62 3.24
CA GLU A 466 28.29 -21.27 1.83
C GLU A 466 26.92 -21.76 1.32
N CYS A 467 26.19 -20.90 0.62
CA CYS A 467 24.90 -21.24 0.01
C CYS A 467 25.08 -21.74 -1.43
N MET A 468 24.73 -23.00 -1.70
CA MET A 468 24.36 -23.52 -3.03
C MET A 468 23.25 -24.60 -2.88
N PRO A 469 22.48 -24.95 -3.93
CA PRO A 469 21.03 -24.80 -3.84
C PRO A 469 20.24 -26.11 -3.70
N CYS A 470 19.17 -26.07 -2.91
CA CYS A 470 18.25 -27.19 -2.76
C CYS A 470 17.31 -27.31 -3.99
N GLN A 471 17.39 -28.43 -4.72
CA GLN A 471 16.43 -28.77 -5.76
C GLN A 471 15.16 -29.42 -5.18
N ARG A 472 14.00 -29.00 -5.71
CA ARG A 472 12.68 -29.68 -5.76
C ARG A 472 12.28 -30.60 -4.58
N GLY A 473 11.48 -30.03 -3.67
CA GLY A 473 10.04 -30.31 -3.71
C GLY A 473 9.48 -31.51 -2.93
N THR A 474 9.12 -31.26 -1.66
CA THR A 474 7.95 -31.88 -1.02
C THR A 474 7.27 -30.86 -0.11
N SER A 475 5.94 -30.92 0.00
CA SER A 475 5.17 -30.05 0.88
C SER A 475 5.38 -30.44 2.35
N VAL A 476 5.80 -29.48 3.18
CA VAL A 476 5.78 -29.60 4.65
C VAL A 476 5.14 -28.36 5.23
N ASP A 477 3.96 -28.52 5.83
CA ASP A 477 3.34 -27.47 6.64
C ASP A 477 4.11 -27.35 7.97
N CYS A 478 4.84 -26.25 8.16
CA CYS A 478 5.48 -25.95 9.44
C CYS A 478 4.44 -25.57 10.49
N SER A 479 3.99 -26.57 11.25
CA SER A 479 3.29 -26.37 12.53
C SER A 479 4.31 -26.15 13.64
N VAL A 480 4.15 -25.11 14.45
CA VAL A 480 4.98 -24.87 15.64
C VAL A 480 4.17 -25.24 16.87
N GLU A 481 4.50 -26.36 17.52
CA GLU A 481 3.98 -26.70 18.84
C GLU A 481 4.64 -25.83 19.91
N ALA A 482 3.89 -24.92 20.52
CA ALA A 482 4.21 -24.41 21.85
C ALA A 482 3.41 -25.25 22.86
N ARG A 483 4.12 -26.08 23.64
CA ARG A 483 3.51 -26.82 24.75
C ARG A 483 3.61 -25.97 26.01
N ASP A 484 2.48 -25.41 26.42
CA ASP A 484 2.31 -24.91 27.78
C ASP A 484 1.19 -25.70 28.46
N GLN A 485 1.45 -26.21 29.66
CA GLN A 485 0.47 -26.97 30.43
C GLN A 485 -0.25 -26.03 31.40
N ASN A 486 -1.44 -25.55 31.02
CA ASN A 486 -2.58 -25.34 31.92
C ASN A 486 -3.86 -25.05 31.13
N GLU A 487 -4.99 -25.43 31.71
CA GLU A 487 -6.28 -25.54 31.01
C GLU A 487 -6.98 -24.18 30.80
N GLY A 488 -7.46 -23.91 29.58
CA GLY A 488 -8.36 -22.78 29.32
C GLY A 488 -8.38 -22.26 27.88
N GLU A 489 -9.44 -22.59 27.14
CA GLU A 489 -9.81 -22.08 25.79
C GLU A 489 -8.88 -22.39 24.60
N ASN A 490 -9.40 -23.20 23.66
CA ASN A 490 -8.76 -23.52 22.38
C ASN A 490 -8.65 -22.29 21.45
N ILE A 491 -7.51 -21.61 21.45
CA ILE A 491 -7.11 -20.72 20.35
C ILE A 491 -6.67 -21.58 19.17
N GLY A 492 -7.63 -21.93 18.31
CA GLY A 492 -7.35 -22.73 17.10
C GLY A 492 -6.36 -22.04 16.16
N ASN A 493 -5.45 -22.83 15.56
CA ASN A 493 -4.40 -22.40 14.63
C ASN A 493 -4.88 -21.33 13.63
N VAL A 494 -4.49 -20.07 13.85
CA VAL A 494 -4.75 -18.97 12.91
C VAL A 494 -3.74 -19.04 11.77
N THR A 495 -4.03 -19.89 10.79
CA THR A 495 -3.34 -19.86 9.50
C THR A 495 -3.72 -18.59 8.74
N PHE A 496 -2.80 -17.62 8.71
CA PHE A 496 -2.95 -16.42 7.90
C PHE A 496 -2.87 -16.79 6.42
N LYS A 497 -3.95 -16.55 5.67
CA LYS A 497 -3.92 -16.69 4.21
C LYS A 497 -3.05 -15.58 3.61
N CYS A 498 -1.87 -15.94 3.11
CA CYS A 498 -1.09 -15.06 2.24
C CYS A 498 -1.91 -14.65 1.01
N TYR A 499 -1.69 -13.43 0.49
CA TYR A 499 -2.35 -12.96 -0.72
C TYR A 499 -1.96 -13.81 -1.93
N LYS A 500 -2.88 -14.68 -2.38
CA LYS A 500 -2.71 -15.47 -3.60
C LYS A 500 -3.31 -14.69 -4.78
N ARG A 501 -2.44 -14.26 -5.70
CA ARG A 501 -2.86 -13.77 -7.02
C ARG A 501 -3.52 -14.92 -7.77
N ARG A 502 -4.73 -14.72 -8.29
CA ARG A 502 -5.41 -15.77 -9.09
C ARG A 502 -4.59 -16.04 -10.36
N ARG A 503 -4.05 -17.26 -10.46
CA ARG A 503 -3.52 -17.83 -11.71
C ARG A 503 -4.72 -18.38 -12.48
N ILE A 504 -4.74 -18.16 -13.79
CA ILE A 504 -5.60 -18.95 -14.68
C ILE A 504 -4.91 -20.31 -14.80
N SER A 505 -5.61 -21.39 -14.43
CA SER A 505 -5.30 -22.70 -14.98
C SER A 505 -5.64 -22.67 -16.46
N ALA A 506 -4.68 -23.01 -17.32
CA ALA A 506 -4.97 -23.18 -18.74
C ALA A 506 -5.84 -24.45 -18.89
N CYS A 507 -7.15 -24.27 -18.85
CA CYS A 507 -8.12 -25.29 -19.19
C CYS A 507 -8.54 -25.03 -20.65
N GLU A 508 -7.90 -25.81 -21.52
CA GLU A 508 -8.46 -26.48 -22.69
C GLU A 508 -9.32 -25.66 -23.66
N SER A 509 -8.77 -25.56 -24.87
CA SER A 509 -9.43 -25.23 -26.15
C SER A 509 -10.52 -26.23 -26.52
#